data_AF-A0A9J7F0A2-F1
#
_entry.id   AF-A0A9J7F0A2-F1
#
_cell.length_a   1.000
_cell.length_b   1.000
_cell.length_c   1.000
_cell.angle_alpha   90.00
_cell.angle_beta   90.00
_cell.angle_gamma   90.00
#
_symmetry.space_group_name_H-M   'P 1'
#
loop_
_entity.id
_entity.type
_entity.pdbx_description
1 polymer ?
#
loop_
_entity_poly.entity_id
_entity_poly.type
_entity_poly.pdbx_seq_one_letter_code
_entity_poly.pdbx_strand_id
1 'polypeptide(L)'
;MAALVTVCAGVGRKSLTPAAVCLADRGAHTVLWRRGCSQYKQVASNEDLPIPMENPYKEPLKKCILCEKQVDYKNIQLLSQFISPFTGCIYGRHITGLCGKKQKEITKAIKRAQKMGL
;
A
#
# COMPACT_ATOMS: atom_id res chain seq x y z
N MET A 1 46.12 -27.75 29.68
CA MET A 1 45.76 -27.95 28.26
C MET A 1 44.38 -27.35 28.04
N ALA A 2 44.25 -26.53 26.99
CA ALA A 2 43.08 -25.89 26.37
C ALA A 2 41.67 -26.43 26.72
N ALA A 3 40.56 -25.68 26.68
CA ALA A 3 40.25 -24.27 26.50
C ALA A 3 38.77 -24.09 26.92
N LEU A 4 38.43 -22.92 27.50
CA LEU A 4 37.06 -22.46 27.77
C LEU A 4 36.43 -21.88 26.50
N VAL A 5 35.16 -22.21 26.20
CA VAL A 5 34.20 -21.23 25.66
C VAL A 5 32.77 -21.61 26.08
N THR A 6 32.22 -20.87 27.04
CA THR A 6 30.79 -20.67 27.28
C THR A 6 30.46 -19.24 26.84
N VAL A 7 29.43 -19.05 26.00
CA VAL A 7 28.86 -17.71 25.76
C VAL A 7 27.34 -17.80 25.87
N CYS A 8 26.82 -17.10 26.88
CA CYS A 8 25.42 -16.82 27.12
C CYS A 8 24.96 -15.58 26.32
N ALA A 9 23.64 -15.51 26.10
CA ALA A 9 22.92 -14.44 25.40
C ALA A 9 22.90 -13.10 26.16
N GLY A 10 22.62 -11.99 25.45
CA GLY A 10 22.14 -10.75 26.09
C GLY A 10 22.33 -9.44 25.30
N VAL A 11 21.22 -8.94 24.72
CA VAL A 11 20.76 -7.55 24.57
C VAL A 11 21.76 -6.39 24.66
N GLY A 12 21.71 -5.47 23.69
CA GLY A 12 22.07 -4.07 23.95
C GLY A 12 22.37 -3.21 22.73
N ARG A 13 21.37 -2.52 22.19
CA ARG A 13 21.56 -1.39 21.26
C ARG A 13 22.24 -0.25 22.00
N LYS A 14 23.42 0.17 21.54
CA LYS A 14 24.06 1.44 21.92
C LYS A 14 24.63 2.09 20.66
N SER A 15 24.05 3.24 20.32
CA SER A 15 24.42 4.12 19.21
C SER A 15 25.85 4.65 19.38
N LEU A 16 26.68 4.51 18.35
CA LEU A 16 27.99 5.17 18.27
C LEU A 16 27.82 6.53 17.57
N THR A 17 28.34 7.55 18.24
CA THR A 17 28.45 8.95 17.81
C THR A 17 29.30 9.11 16.56
N PRO A 18 28.94 9.99 15.60
CA PRO A 18 29.84 10.37 14.53
C PRO A 18 30.80 11.47 15.01
N ALA A 19 32.11 11.22 14.93
CA ALA A 19 33.11 12.28 15.01
C ALA A 19 33.04 13.11 13.72
N ALA A 20 32.60 14.36 13.83
CA ALA A 20 32.59 15.32 12.73
C ALA A 20 33.98 15.94 12.57
N VAL A 21 34.59 15.73 11.41
CA VAL A 21 35.79 16.46 10.96
C VAL A 21 35.33 17.85 10.53
N CYS A 22 35.82 18.89 11.21
CA CYS A 22 35.58 20.27 10.79
C CYS A 22 36.51 20.63 9.63
N LEU A 23 35.96 20.83 8.44
CA LEU A 23 36.60 21.60 7.38
C LEU A 23 36.02 23.01 7.40
N ALA A 24 36.89 23.98 7.63
CA ALA A 24 36.58 25.40 7.50
C ALA A 24 36.95 25.86 6.10
N ASP A 25 35.99 26.35 5.33
CA ASP A 25 36.27 27.28 4.23
C ASP A 25 35.15 28.32 4.05
N ARG A 26 35.45 29.50 4.59
CA ARG A 26 35.51 30.82 3.92
C ARG A 26 34.48 31.10 2.81
N GLY A 27 33.51 31.99 3.11
CA GLY A 27 32.81 32.78 2.09
C GLY A 27 31.31 33.02 2.29
N ALA A 28 30.87 33.48 3.46
CA ALA A 28 29.47 33.84 3.67
C ALA A 28 29.19 35.27 3.19
N HIS A 29 28.52 35.42 2.03
CA HIS A 29 27.79 36.64 1.70
C HIS A 29 26.55 36.70 2.60
N THR A 30 26.64 37.40 3.73
CA THR A 30 25.48 37.63 4.59
C THR A 30 24.57 38.67 3.93
N VAL A 31 23.62 38.21 3.12
CA VAL A 31 22.45 39.03 2.77
C VAL A 31 21.57 39.06 4.01
N LEU A 32 21.77 40.09 4.83
CA LEU A 32 20.98 40.36 6.01
C LEU A 32 19.59 40.81 5.54
N TRP A 33 18.75 39.85 5.17
CA TRP A 33 17.32 40.09 4.99
C TRP A 33 16.76 40.49 6.34
N ARG A 34 16.73 41.80 6.59
CA ARG A 34 16.06 42.40 7.73
C ARG A 34 14.55 42.22 7.52
N ARG A 35 14.05 41.02 7.84
CA ARG A 35 12.62 40.72 7.81
C ARG A 35 12.01 41.39 9.04
N GLY A 36 11.52 42.61 8.84
CA GLY A 36 10.69 43.29 9.83
C GLY A 36 9.42 42.48 10.05
N CYS A 37 9.42 41.59 11.03
CA CYS A 37 8.19 41.02 11.57
C CYS A 37 7.50 42.13 12.36
N SER A 38 6.57 42.83 11.69
CA SER A 38 5.48 43.51 12.38
C SER A 38 4.84 42.49 13.32
N GLN A 39 4.97 42.70 14.62
CA GLN A 39 4.30 41.89 15.63
C GLN A 39 2.80 42.20 15.59
N TYR A 40 2.11 41.73 14.55
CA TYR A 40 0.70 41.47 14.68
C TYR A 40 0.55 40.30 15.64
N LYS A 41 0.12 40.61 16.86
CA LYS A 41 -0.15 39.65 17.93
C LYS A 41 -1.32 38.79 17.46
N GLN A 42 -1.04 37.59 16.96
CA GLN A 42 -2.07 36.62 16.64
C GLN A 42 -2.74 36.22 17.97
N VAL A 43 -3.98 36.64 18.17
CA VAL A 43 -4.82 36.11 19.24
C VAL A 43 -5.25 34.74 18.77
N ALA A 44 -4.70 33.68 19.37
CA ALA A 44 -5.11 32.31 19.08
C ALA A 44 -6.50 32.06 19.68
N SER A 45 -7.55 32.56 19.03
CA SER A 45 -8.93 32.14 19.29
C SER A 45 -9.09 30.70 18.81
N ASN A 46 -9.63 29.82 19.65
CA ASN A 46 -9.72 28.37 19.40
C ASN A 46 -10.70 27.97 18.27
N GLU A 47 -11.21 28.93 17.51
CA GLU A 47 -12.32 28.74 16.57
C GLU A 47 -11.88 28.18 15.21
N ASP A 48 -10.60 28.31 14.84
CA ASP A 48 -10.03 27.82 13.58
C ASP A 48 -9.37 26.44 13.70
N LEU A 49 -9.61 25.73 14.82
CA LEU A 49 -9.07 24.39 15.02
C LEU A 49 -9.77 23.37 14.11
N PRO A 50 -9.02 22.38 13.57
CA PRO A 50 -9.61 21.34 12.74
C PRO A 50 -10.60 20.51 13.57
N ILE A 51 -11.82 20.38 13.07
CA ILE A 51 -12.86 19.52 13.67
C ILE A 51 -12.59 18.07 13.26
N PRO A 52 -12.62 17.10 14.19
CA PRO A 52 -12.57 15.69 13.83
C PRO A 52 -13.87 15.30 13.10
N MET A 53 -13.76 15.05 11.80
CA MET A 53 -14.86 14.59 10.93
C MET A 53 -14.39 13.43 10.03
N GLU A 54 -15.31 12.60 9.52
CA GLU A 54 -14.96 11.67 8.45
C GLU A 54 -14.51 12.44 7.21
N ASN A 55 -13.55 11.89 6.46
CA ASN A 55 -13.02 12.54 5.26
C ASN A 55 -14.13 12.74 4.22
N PRO A 56 -14.56 14.00 3.93
CA PRO A 56 -15.63 14.28 2.98
C PRO A 56 -15.19 14.08 1.53
N TYR A 57 -13.88 14.09 1.26
CA TYR A 57 -13.28 13.87 -0.06
C TYR A 57 -12.93 12.39 -0.30
N LYS A 58 -13.46 11.47 0.51
CA LYS A 58 -13.19 10.04 0.36
C LYS A 58 -13.93 9.48 -0.85
N GLU A 59 -13.17 9.12 -1.88
CA GLU A 59 -13.71 8.42 -3.03
C GLU A 59 -14.23 7.01 -2.66
N PRO A 60 -15.29 6.54 -3.33
CA PRO A 60 -15.79 5.19 -3.13
C PRO A 60 -14.77 4.14 -3.57
N LEU A 61 -14.78 2.99 -2.91
CA LEU A 61 -13.88 1.90 -3.26
C LEU A 61 -14.14 1.40 -4.69
N LYS A 62 -13.07 1.25 -5.46
CA LYS A 62 -13.13 0.69 -6.81
C LYS A 62 -13.67 -0.74 -6.76
N LYS A 63 -14.70 -1.01 -7.55
CA LYS A 63 -15.33 -2.34 -7.67
C LYS A 63 -14.77 -3.07 -8.90
N CYS A 64 -14.74 -4.39 -8.81
CA CYS A 64 -14.44 -5.24 -9.94
C CYS A 64 -15.62 -5.34 -10.91
N ILE A 65 -15.35 -5.75 -12.15
CA ILE A 65 -16.34 -5.86 -13.24
C ILE A 65 -17.54 -6.75 -12.85
N LEU A 66 -17.31 -7.79 -12.05
CA LEU A 66 -18.33 -8.77 -11.66
C LEU A 66 -18.85 -8.61 -10.23
N CYS A 67 -18.51 -7.54 -9.52
CA CYS A 67 -18.74 -7.45 -8.08
C CYS A 67 -20.24 -7.47 -7.69
N GLU A 68 -21.12 -6.95 -8.56
CA GLU A 68 -22.57 -6.91 -8.35
C GLU A 68 -23.33 -7.94 -9.21
N LYS A 69 -22.60 -8.74 -10.00
CA LYS A 69 -23.20 -9.70 -10.94
C LYS A 69 -23.10 -11.11 -10.39
N GLN A 70 -24.14 -11.91 -10.64
CA GLN A 70 -24.15 -13.33 -10.33
C GLN A 70 -23.41 -14.10 -11.42
N VAL A 71 -22.55 -15.03 -11.02
CA VAL A 71 -21.77 -15.89 -11.93
C VAL A 71 -22.36 -17.29 -11.89
N ASP A 72 -22.99 -17.71 -12.97
CA ASP A 72 -23.52 -19.05 -13.13
C ASP A 72 -22.62 -19.89 -14.04
N TYR A 73 -22.48 -21.17 -13.71
CA TYR A 73 -21.68 -22.12 -14.51
C TYR A 73 -22.28 -22.41 -15.89
N LYS A 74 -23.55 -22.06 -16.10
CA LYS A 74 -24.28 -22.24 -17.36
C LYS A 74 -23.89 -21.20 -18.42
N ASN A 75 -23.33 -20.05 -18.00
CA ASN A 75 -23.02 -18.94 -18.88
C ASN A 75 -21.62 -19.10 -19.49
N ILE A 76 -21.49 -19.99 -20.48
CA ILE A 76 -20.19 -20.34 -21.10
C ILE A 76 -19.51 -19.11 -21.71
N GLN A 77 -20.27 -18.20 -22.33
CA GLN A 77 -19.75 -16.98 -22.94
C GLN A 77 -19.07 -16.03 -21.94
N LEU A 78 -19.53 -16.01 -20.69
CA LEU A 78 -18.87 -15.24 -19.63
C LEU A 78 -17.59 -15.95 -19.18
N LEU A 79 -17.67 -17.26 -18.97
CA LEU A 79 -16.58 -18.05 -18.42
C LEU A 79 -15.39 -18.16 -19.39
N SER A 80 -15.65 -18.27 -20.69
CA SER A 80 -14.62 -18.36 -21.73
C SER A 80 -13.71 -17.12 -21.78
N GLN A 81 -14.22 -15.94 -21.39
CA GLN A 81 -13.43 -14.70 -21.33
C GLN A 81 -12.29 -14.77 -20.29
N PHE A 82 -12.42 -15.63 -19.28
CA PHE A 82 -11.42 -15.78 -18.21
C PHE A 82 -10.45 -16.95 -18.45
N ILE A 83 -10.50 -17.55 -19.65
CA ILE A 83 -9.72 -18.71 -20.04
C ILE A 83 -8.82 -18.34 -21.22
N SER A 84 -7.62 -18.92 -21.26
CA SER A 84 -6.74 -18.81 -22.42
C SER A 84 -7.32 -19.58 -23.61
N PRO A 85 -7.46 -18.97 -24.80
CA PRO A 85 -8.01 -19.63 -25.97
C PRO A 85 -7.15 -20.78 -26.49
N PHE A 86 -5.83 -20.75 -26.21
CA PHE A 86 -4.89 -21.76 -26.70
C PHE A 86 -4.65 -22.88 -25.68
N THR A 87 -4.50 -22.53 -24.40
CA THR A 87 -4.08 -23.50 -23.37
C THR A 87 -5.25 -23.99 -22.50
N GLY A 88 -6.38 -23.29 -22.49
CA GLY A 88 -7.48 -23.60 -21.56
C GLY A 88 -7.18 -23.27 -20.10
N CYS A 89 -6.04 -22.64 -19.80
CA CYS A 89 -5.69 -22.21 -18.46
C CYS A 89 -6.55 -21.02 -18.01
N ILE A 90 -6.99 -21.04 -16.75
CA ILE A 90 -7.76 -19.94 -16.14
C ILE A 90 -6.79 -18.81 -15.77
N TYR A 91 -7.06 -17.60 -16.22
CA TYR A 91 -6.21 -16.45 -15.90
C TYR A 91 -6.20 -16.13 -14.40
N GLY A 92 -5.03 -15.70 -13.91
CA GLY A 92 -4.85 -15.27 -12.53
C GLY A 92 -5.44 -13.89 -12.23
N ARG A 93 -5.53 -13.55 -10.94
CA ARG A 93 -6.13 -12.29 -10.48
C ARG A 93 -5.42 -11.03 -11.01
N HIS A 94 -4.11 -11.11 -11.23
CA HIS A 94 -3.32 -9.99 -11.74
C HIS A 94 -3.66 -9.63 -13.20
N ILE A 95 -4.28 -10.56 -13.95
CA ILE A 95 -4.74 -10.35 -15.31
C ILE A 95 -6.23 -9.98 -15.30
N THR A 96 -7.06 -10.75 -14.61
CA THR A 96 -8.52 -10.56 -14.62
C THR A 96 -8.98 -9.32 -13.86
N GLY A 97 -8.19 -8.83 -12.89
CA GLY A 97 -8.54 -7.68 -12.06
C GLY A 97 -9.75 -7.91 -11.14
N LEU A 98 -10.14 -9.17 -10.93
CA LEU A 98 -11.32 -9.50 -10.11
C LEU A 98 -11.02 -9.48 -8.61
N CYS A 99 -12.05 -9.19 -7.82
CA CYS A 99 -12.01 -9.41 -6.38
C CYS A 99 -11.84 -10.91 -6.07
N GLY A 100 -11.24 -11.24 -4.93
CA GLY A 100 -10.93 -12.63 -4.58
C GLY A 100 -12.15 -13.53 -4.44
N LYS A 101 -13.27 -12.97 -4.00
CA LYS A 101 -14.56 -13.66 -3.92
C LYS A 101 -15.00 -14.09 -5.32
N LYS A 102 -15.03 -13.13 -6.26
CA LYS A 102 -15.43 -13.36 -7.66
C LYS A 102 -14.45 -14.26 -8.43
N GLN A 103 -13.14 -14.13 -8.22
CA GLN A 103 -12.16 -15.04 -8.81
C GLN A 103 -12.39 -16.50 -8.38
N LYS A 104 -12.69 -16.74 -7.10
CA LYS A 104 -13.02 -18.07 -6.58
C LYS A 104 -14.34 -18.59 -7.16
N GLU A 105 -15.36 -17.74 -7.27
CA GLU A 105 -16.64 -18.08 -7.90
C GLU A 105 -16.45 -18.50 -9.37
N ILE A 106 -15.73 -17.69 -10.16
CA ILE A 106 -15.38 -17.98 -11.56
C ILE A 106 -14.63 -19.32 -11.67
N THR A 107 -13.61 -19.53 -10.85
CA THR A 107 -12.81 -20.76 -10.88
C THR A 107 -13.66 -21.99 -10.58
N LYS A 108 -14.59 -21.89 -9.61
CA LYS A 108 -15.53 -22.97 -9.29
C LYS A 108 -16.54 -23.21 -10.41
N ALA A 109 -17.07 -22.13 -11.00
CA ALA A 109 -18.02 -22.21 -12.10
C ALA A 109 -17.40 -22.86 -13.34
N ILE A 110 -16.18 -22.46 -13.74
CA ILE A 110 -15.42 -23.06 -14.84
C ILE A 110 -15.21 -24.55 -14.61
N LYS A 111 -14.67 -24.93 -13.44
CA LYS A 111 -14.42 -26.35 -13.11
C LYS A 111 -15.71 -27.16 -13.07
N ARG A 112 -16.84 -26.56 -12.67
CA ARG A 112 -18.15 -27.21 -12.68
C ARG A 112 -18.67 -27.40 -14.10
N ALA A 113 -18.57 -26.37 -14.96
CA ALA A 113 -18.96 -26.44 -16.36
C ALA A 113 -18.16 -27.54 -17.09
N GLN A 114 -16.84 -27.56 -16.92
CA GLN A 114 -15.95 -28.59 -17.49
C GLN A 114 -16.34 -30.00 -17.07
N LYS A 115 -16.67 -30.22 -15.79
CA LYS A 115 -17.13 -31.53 -15.30
C LYS A 115 -18.50 -31.93 -15.82
N MET A 116 -19.33 -30.95 -16.19
CA MET A 116 -20.67 -31.17 -16.74
C MET A 116 -20.67 -31.31 -18.27
N GLY A 117 -19.52 -31.12 -18.93
CA GLY A 117 -19.41 -31.20 -20.40
C GLY A 117 -20.01 -30.00 -21.14
N LEU A 118 -20.04 -28.83 -20.49
CA LEU A 118 -20.48 -27.56 -21.05
C LEU A 118 -19.30 -26.73 -21.60
#